data_AF-A0A398CU96-F1
#
_entry.id   AF-A0A398CU96-F1
#
_cell.length_a   1.000
_cell.length_b   1.000
_cell.length_c   1.000
_cell.angle_alpha   90.00
_cell.angle_beta   90.00
_cell.angle_gamma   90.00
#
_symmetry.space_group_name_H-M   'P 1'
#
loop_
_entity.id
_entity.type
_entity.pdbx_description
1 polymer ?
#
loop_
_entity_poly.entity_id
_entity_poly.type
_entity_poly.pdbx_seq_one_letter_code
_entity_poly.pdbx_strand_id
1 'polypeptide(L)'
;MNLYERSIVELLSSEFGYSAGDARALVVRYIQVIRKLGAYDNSRDQAERLAEADAKSYSPEAWLERLAASERERAYDKGLPHEKGTIFANVR
;
A
#
# COMPACT_ATOMS: atom_id res chain seq x y z
N MET A 1 -7.45 13.65 9.32
CA MET A 1 -6.41 13.39 8.31
C MET A 1 -5.14 14.14 8.66
N ASN A 2 -4.00 13.47 8.64
CA ASN A 2 -2.68 14.10 8.79
C ASN A 2 -2.24 14.77 7.48
N LEU A 3 -1.05 15.40 7.45
CA LEU A 3 -0.54 16.09 6.26
C LEU A 3 -0.29 15.12 5.10
N TYR A 4 0.24 13.92 5.40
CA TYR A 4 0.51 12.88 4.41
C TYR A 4 -0.75 12.41 3.68
N GLU A 5 -1.81 12.07 4.42
CA GLU A 5 -3.10 11.66 3.87
C GLU A 5 -3.74 12.77 3.03
N ARG A 6 -3.56 14.05 3.41
CA ARG A 6 -4.03 15.19 2.61
C ARG A 6 -3.31 15.29 1.27
N SER A 7 -1.99 15.13 1.26
CA SER A 7 -1.22 15.11 0.01
C SER A 7 -1.65 13.97 -0.92
N ILE A 8 -2.02 12.80 -0.38
CA ILE A 8 -2.58 11.70 -1.19
C ILE A 8 -3.91 12.11 -1.83
N VAL A 9 -4.82 12.74 -1.06
CA VAL A 9 -6.10 13.24 -1.60
C VAL A 9 -5.88 14.28 -2.69
N GLU A 10 -4.96 15.23 -2.48
CA GLU A 10 -4.64 16.25 -3.47
C GLU A 10 -4.14 15.63 -4.78
N LEU A 11 -3.26 14.63 -4.70
CA LEU A 11 -2.73 13.92 -5.87
C LEU A 11 -3.81 13.12 -6.59
N LEU A 12 -4.68 12.41 -5.86
CA LEU A 12 -5.82 11.70 -6.45
C LEU A 12 -6.72 12.65 -7.24
N SER A 13 -6.94 13.86 -6.73
CA SER A 13 -7.75 14.86 -7.42
C SER A 13 -7.05 15.52 -8.60
N SER A 14 -5.78 15.90 -8.47
CA SER A 14 -5.06 16.64 -9.51
C SER A 14 -4.54 15.75 -10.65
N GLU A 15 -4.15 14.51 -10.35
CA GLU A 15 -3.48 13.63 -11.31
C GLU A 15 -4.34 12.45 -11.76
N PHE A 16 -5.27 11.98 -10.93
CA PHE A 16 -6.07 10.77 -11.21
C PHE A 16 -7.55 11.06 -11.48
N GLY A 17 -7.96 12.34 -11.52
CA GLY A 17 -9.29 12.77 -11.96
C GLY A 17 -10.41 12.53 -10.94
N TYR A 18 -10.08 12.21 -9.68
CA TYR A 18 -11.08 12.02 -8.64
C TYR A 18 -11.64 13.38 -8.17
N SER A 19 -12.95 13.44 -7.91
CA SER A 19 -13.50 14.56 -7.16
C SER A 19 -12.87 14.61 -5.76
N ALA A 20 -12.79 15.79 -5.14
CA ALA A 20 -12.23 15.92 -3.79
C ALA A 20 -12.98 15.05 -2.75
N GLY A 21 -14.30 14.86 -2.95
CA GLY A 21 -15.12 13.98 -2.13
C GLY A 21 -14.76 12.51 -2.30
N ASP A 22 -14.64 12.05 -3.55
CA ASP A 22 -14.32 10.66 -3.88
C ASP A 22 -12.88 10.31 -3.49
N ALA A 23 -11.92 11.21 -3.74
CA ALA A 23 -10.53 11.05 -3.31
C ALA A 23 -10.43 10.88 -1.78
N ARG A 24 -11.16 11.71 -1.02
CA ARG A 24 -11.22 11.57 0.44
C ARG A 24 -11.87 10.26 0.86
N ALA A 25 -12.96 9.86 0.21
CA ALA A 25 -13.64 8.60 0.49
C ALA A 25 -12.72 7.40 0.21
N LEU A 26 -11.95 7.45 -0.86
CA LEU A 26 -11.00 6.41 -1.25
C LEU A 26 -9.86 6.28 -0.22
N VAL A 27 -9.25 7.40 0.18
CA VAL A 27 -8.21 7.41 1.23
C VAL A 27 -8.73 6.87 2.56
N VAL A 28 -9.96 7.21 2.95
CA VAL A 28 -10.58 6.66 4.17
C VAL A 28 -10.83 5.16 4.05
N ARG A 29 -11.37 4.70 2.91
CA ARG A 29 -11.63 3.28 2.65
C ARG A 29 -10.36 2.44 2.78
N TYR A 30 -9.24 2.95 2.27
CA TYR A 30 -7.95 2.25 2.24
C TYR A 30 -6.97 2.69 3.34
N ILE A 31 -7.44 3.37 4.38
CA ILE A 31 -6.56 3.92 5.42
C ILE A 31 -5.69 2.86 6.10
N GLN A 32 -6.20 1.63 6.24
CA GLN A 32 -5.44 0.52 6.79
C GLN A 32 -4.29 0.09 5.86
N VAL A 33 -4.49 0.18 4.54
CA VAL A 33 -3.45 -0.09 3.54
C VAL A 33 -2.34 0.96 3.64
N ILE A 34 -2.73 2.24 3.62
CA ILE A 34 -1.81 3.36 3.73
C ILE A 34 -0.97 3.27 5.02
N ARG A 35 -1.59 2.91 6.15
CA ARG A 35 -0.87 2.77 7.43
C ARG A 35 0.07 1.58 7.49
N LYS A 36 -0.30 0.45 6.86
CA LYS A 36 0.55 -0.74 6.81
C LYS A 36 1.76 -0.55 5.90
N LEU A 37 1.63 0.25 4.85
CA LEU A 37 2.69 0.48 3.86
C LEU A 37 3.45 1.80 4.07
N GLY A 38 2.88 2.75 4.80
CA GLY A 38 3.31 4.15 4.87
C GLY A 38 4.70 4.41 5.44
N ALA A 39 5.44 3.38 5.85
CA ALA A 39 6.86 3.48 6.14
C ALA A 39 7.75 3.47 4.88
N TYR A 40 7.25 2.98 3.75
CA TYR A 40 8.07 2.70 2.55
C TYR A 40 7.71 3.53 1.32
N ASP A 41 6.55 4.19 1.31
CA ASP A 41 5.99 4.84 0.11
C ASP A 41 5.78 6.34 0.29
N ASN A 42 6.08 7.12 -0.74
CA ASN A 42 5.72 8.53 -0.78
C ASN A 42 4.22 8.72 -1.15
N SER A 43 3.68 9.93 -1.00
CA SER A 43 2.26 10.20 -1.25
C SER A 43 1.81 9.92 -2.69
N ARG A 44 2.73 10.03 -3.67
CA ARG A 44 2.46 9.73 -5.09
C ARG A 44 2.31 8.24 -5.31
N ASP A 45 3.23 7.44 -4.76
CA ASP A 45 3.18 5.98 -4.88
C ASP A 45 1.92 5.41 -4.19
N GLN A 46 1.47 6.04 -3.11
CA GLN A 46 0.19 5.68 -2.49
C GLN A 46 -1.01 6.07 -3.36
N ALA A 47 -1.02 7.28 -3.93
CA ALA A 47 -2.11 7.72 -4.80
C ALA A 47 -2.26 6.79 -6.02
N GLU A 48 -1.16 6.40 -6.65
CA GLU A 48 -1.16 5.46 -7.77
C GLU A 48 -1.71 4.09 -7.38
N ARG A 49 -1.25 3.52 -6.25
CA ARG A 49 -1.75 2.23 -5.76
C ARG A 49 -3.24 2.27 -5.41
N LEU A 50 -3.71 3.37 -4.83
CA LEU A 50 -5.13 3.53 -4.50
C LEU A 50 -5.98 3.62 -5.76
N ALA A 51 -5.54 4.40 -6.76
CA ALA A 51 -6.22 4.49 -8.04
C ALA A 51 -6.25 3.12 -8.76
N GLU A 52 -5.15 2.35 -8.70
CA GLU A 52 -5.09 1.00 -9.26
C GLU A 52 -6.07 0.04 -8.55
N ALA A 53 -6.10 0.08 -7.21
CA ALA A 53 -6.99 -0.76 -6.42
C ALA A 53 -8.46 -0.48 -6.72
N ASP A 54 -8.82 0.79 -6.82
CA ASP A 54 -10.17 1.25 -7.13
C ASP A 54 -10.58 0.88 -8.57
N ALA A 55 -9.71 1.14 -9.55
CA ALA A 55 -9.93 0.77 -10.95
C ALA A 55 -10.14 -0.74 -11.15
N LYS A 56 -9.50 -1.57 -10.32
CA LYS A 56 -9.65 -3.02 -10.31
C LYS A 56 -10.72 -3.53 -9.34
N SER A 57 -11.43 -2.63 -8.67
CA SER A 57 -12.49 -2.94 -7.70
C SER A 57 -12.04 -3.91 -6.60
N TYR A 58 -10.78 -3.82 -6.16
CA TYR A 58 -10.31 -4.59 -5.03
C TYR A 58 -10.90 -4.06 -3.72
N SER A 59 -11.04 -4.93 -2.71
CA SER A 59 -11.25 -4.48 -1.34
C SER A 59 -9.90 -4.11 -0.71
N PRO A 60 -9.87 -3.32 0.37
CA PRO A 60 -8.64 -3.02 1.11
C PRO A 60 -7.87 -4.26 1.55
N GLU A 61 -8.58 -5.32 1.96
CA GLU A 61 -8.00 -6.59 2.40
C GLU A 61 -7.37 -7.35 1.23
N ALA A 62 -8.13 -7.52 0.13
CA ALA A 62 -7.63 -8.18 -1.08
C ALA A 62 -6.43 -7.43 -1.69
N TRP A 63 -6.45 -6.10 -1.61
CA TRP A 63 -5.35 -5.27 -2.08
C TRP A 63 -4.08 -5.44 -1.25
N LEU A 64 -4.21 -5.51 0.09
CA LEU A 64 -3.10 -5.80 0.99
C LEU A 64 -2.47 -7.16 0.72
N GLU A 65 -3.28 -8.20 0.54
CA GLU A 65 -2.80 -9.55 0.21
C GLU A 65 -2.01 -9.56 -1.10
N ARG A 66 -2.51 -8.84 -2.11
CA ARG A 66 -1.87 -8.74 -3.41
C ARG A 66 -0.54 -8.00 -3.34
N LEU A 67 -0.49 -6.87 -2.63
CA LEU A 67 0.75 -6.12 -2.42
C LEU A 67 1.79 -6.95 -1.67
N ALA A 68 1.38 -7.68 -0.63
CA ALA A 68 2.27 -8.59 0.09
C ALA A 68 2.77 -9.76 -0.78
N ALA A 69 1.99 -10.23 -1.75
CA ALA A 69 2.44 -11.22 -2.72
C ALA A 69 3.48 -10.61 -3.70
N SER A 70 3.21 -9.43 -4.26
CA SER A 70 4.13 -8.77 -5.19
C SER A 70 5.46 -8.35 -4.55
N GLU A 71 5.47 -7.91 -3.29
CA GLU A 71 6.72 -7.62 -2.57
C GLU A 71 7.57 -8.88 -2.35
N ARG A 72 6.94 -10.02 -2.04
CA ARG A 72 7.63 -11.31 -1.94
C ARG A 72 8.23 -11.75 -3.27
N GLU A 73 7.50 -11.57 -4.37
CA GLU A 73 7.99 -11.86 -5.73
C GLU A 73 9.17 -10.96 -6.12
N ARG A 74 9.10 -9.65 -5.83
CA ARG A 74 10.19 -8.70 -6.09
C ARG A 74 11.44 -8.99 -5.26
N ALA A 75 11.28 -9.48 -4.02
CA ALA A 75 12.40 -9.91 -3.18
C ALA A 75 13.06 -11.19 -3.74
N TYR A 76 12.26 -12.13 -4.24
CA TYR A 76 12.72 -13.37 -4.87
C TYR A 76 13.51 -13.10 -6.16
N ASP A 77 13.01 -12.22 -7.03
CA ASP A 77 13.66 -11.85 -8.30
C ASP A 77 14.98 -11.10 -8.11
N LYS A 78 15.16 -10.40 -6.97
CA LYS A 78 16.41 -9.69 -6.63
C LYS A 78 17.45 -10.58 -5.93
N GLY A 79 17.19 -11.87 -5.78
CA GLY A 79 18.14 -12.83 -5.18
C GLY A 79 18.41 -12.60 -3.70
N LEU A 80 17.53 -11.88 -2.98
CA LEU A 80 17.63 -11.79 -1.52
C LEU A 80 17.11 -13.10 -0.93
N PRO A 81 17.96 -13.93 -0.30
CA PRO A 81 17.49 -15.14 0.33
C PRO A 81 16.53 -14.74 1.45
N HIS A 82 15.31 -15.26 1.39
CA HIS A 82 14.43 -15.32 2.54
C HIS A 82 15.21 -16.02 3.66
N GLU A 83 15.79 -15.27 4.60
CA GLU A 83 16.17 -15.83 5.88
C GLU A 83 14.87 -16.30 6.54
N LYS A 84 14.61 -17.60 6.38
CA LYS A 84 13.65 -18.32 7.20
C LYS A 84 14.02 -18.02 8.64
N GLY A 85 13.11 -17.35 9.35
CA GLY A 85 13.29 -16.97 10.75
C GLY A 85 13.95 -18.11 11.51
N THR A 86 15.11 -17.80 12.09
CA THR A 86 15.83 -18.68 13.01
C THR A 86 14.87 -18.99 14.15
N ILE A 87 14.29 -20.20 14.14
CA ILE A 87 13.63 -20.73 15.33
C ILE A 87 14.76 -20.98 16.32
N PHE A 88 14.74 -20.24 17.42
CA PHE A 88 15.60 -20.45 18.59
C PHE A 88 15.48 -21.90 19.06
N ALA A 89 16.35 -22.78 18.60
CA ALA A 89 16.55 -24.10 19.19
C ALA A 89 17.65 -23.95 20.24
N ASN A 90 17.26 -23.45 21.41
CA ASN A 90 18.06 -23.54 22.61
C ASN A 90 18.10 -25.03 23.02
N VAL A 91 19.19 -25.73 22.71
CA VAL A 91 19.42 -27.10 23.20
C VAL A 91 20.75 -27.12 23.94
N ARG A 92 20.60 -26.88 25.25
CA ARG A 92 21.24 -27.48 26.42
C ARG A 92 22.72 -27.87 26.35
#